data_AF-A0A1M5U6F9-F1
#
_entry.id   AF-A0A1M5U6F9-F1
#
_cell.length_a   1.000
_cell.length_b   1.000
_cell.length_c   1.000
_cell.angle_alpha   90.00
_cell.angle_beta   90.00
_cell.angle_gamma   90.00
#
_symmetry.space_group_name_H-M   'P 1'
#
loop_
_entity.id
_entity.type
_entity.pdbx_description
1 polymer ?
#
loop_
_entity_poly.entity_id
_entity_poly.type
_entity_poly.pdbx_seq_one_letter_code
_entity_poly.pdbx_strand_id
1 'polypeptide(L)'
;MGPAPSGSKIRAGASAKLPAAVGGYSKQPASGPATIYENSNGDQVGVSFLSGSTYKTIVTALKQRKTAAGTGTCGTTDDPDNPTCYLDAADGVLNVSGGDAKTFPTIVAFANQLTAALGTT
;
A
#
# COMPACT_ATOMS: atom_id res chain seq x y z
N MET A 1 -6.22 12.75 0.44
CA MET A 1 -6.98 11.97 -0.56
C MET A 1 -7.62 10.81 0.16
N GLY A 2 -8.87 10.46 -0.15
CA GLY A 2 -9.59 9.33 0.47
C GLY A 2 -9.45 8.03 -0.32
N PRO A 3 -10.11 6.95 0.10
CA PRO A 3 -10.16 5.70 -0.65
C PRO A 3 -10.79 5.88 -2.04
N ALA A 4 -10.41 5.02 -2.97
CA ALA A 4 -11.01 4.95 -4.30
C ALA A 4 -12.47 4.44 -4.22
N PRO A 5 -13.29 4.67 -5.26
CA PRO A 5 -14.64 4.13 -5.32
C PRO A 5 -14.66 2.60 -5.14
N SER A 6 -15.73 2.10 -4.53
CA SER A 6 -15.89 0.66 -4.28
C SER A 6 -15.83 -0.13 -5.59
N GLY A 7 -15.05 -1.22 -5.59
CA GLY A 7 -14.86 -2.09 -6.76
C GLY A 7 -13.82 -1.59 -7.78
N SER A 8 -13.27 -0.39 -7.61
CA SER A 8 -12.15 0.09 -8.42
C SER A 8 -10.90 -0.77 -8.21
N LYS A 9 -10.11 -0.95 -9.28
CA LYS A 9 -8.81 -1.65 -9.22
C LYS A 9 -7.71 -0.76 -9.73
N ILE A 10 -6.51 -0.89 -9.17
CA ILE A 10 -5.32 -0.26 -9.73
C ILE A 10 -5.02 -0.90 -11.09
N ARG A 11 -4.63 -0.10 -12.08
CA ARG A 11 -4.29 -0.59 -13.43
C ARG A 11 -3.20 -1.67 -13.40
N ALA A 12 -3.28 -2.61 -14.33
CA ALA A 12 -2.25 -3.66 -14.48
C ALA A 12 -0.86 -3.05 -14.77
N GLY A 13 0.19 -3.74 -14.32
CA GLY A 13 1.58 -3.27 -14.42
C GLY A 13 1.95 -2.21 -13.37
N ALA A 14 1.15 -2.07 -12.31
CA ALA A 14 1.37 -1.08 -11.25
C ALA A 14 2.73 -1.21 -10.56
N SER A 15 3.19 -2.45 -10.34
CA SER A 15 4.48 -2.74 -9.72
C SER A 15 5.68 -2.21 -10.51
N ALA A 16 5.59 -2.21 -11.84
CA ALA A 16 6.62 -1.65 -12.73
C ALA A 16 6.49 -0.12 -12.91
N LYS A 17 5.35 0.46 -12.53
CA LYS A 17 5.01 1.88 -12.73
C LYS A 17 4.93 2.67 -11.42
N LEU A 18 5.56 2.15 -10.37
CA LEU A 18 5.63 2.83 -9.08
C LEU A 18 6.26 4.24 -9.24
N PRO A 19 5.57 5.30 -8.82
CA PRO A 19 6.01 6.68 -9.03
C PRO A 19 7.31 7.00 -8.28
N ALA A 20 8.03 8.02 -8.72
CA ALA A 20 9.26 8.45 -8.04
C ALA A 20 8.98 9.07 -6.64
N ALA A 21 7.78 9.60 -6.42
CA ALA A 21 7.36 10.17 -5.15
C ALA A 21 5.87 9.95 -4.89
N VAL A 22 5.50 9.85 -3.61
CA VAL A 22 4.12 9.71 -3.12
C VAL A 22 3.99 10.53 -1.84
N GLY A 23 3.19 11.60 -1.85
CA GLY A 23 2.77 12.23 -0.60
C GLY A 23 3.89 12.79 0.30
N GLY A 24 5.01 13.24 -0.27
CA GLY A 24 6.17 13.70 0.48
C GLY A 24 7.21 12.60 0.76
N TYR A 25 6.93 11.35 0.38
CA TYR A 25 7.91 10.29 0.34
C TYR A 25 8.57 10.19 -1.03
N SER A 26 9.87 9.92 -1.03
CA SER A 26 10.66 9.69 -2.24
C SER A 26 11.11 8.24 -2.33
N LYS A 27 11.01 7.67 -3.53
CA LYS A 27 11.46 6.31 -3.82
C LYS A 27 12.98 6.23 -3.63
N GLN A 28 13.43 5.28 -2.82
CA GLN A 28 14.84 5.06 -2.55
C GLN A 28 15.48 4.23 -3.67
N PRO A 29 16.74 4.52 -4.05
CA PRO A 29 17.48 3.71 -5.00
C PRO A 29 17.81 2.33 -4.40
N ALA A 30 17.64 1.26 -5.19
CA ALA A 30 18.06 -0.11 -4.87
C ALA A 30 17.58 -0.66 -3.51
N SER A 31 16.28 -0.86 -3.36
CA SER A 31 15.65 -1.19 -2.07
C SER A 31 15.31 -2.68 -1.84
N GLY A 32 15.94 -3.60 -2.58
CA GLY A 32 15.68 -5.04 -2.46
C GLY A 32 14.38 -5.48 -3.15
N PRO A 33 13.70 -6.56 -2.67
CA PRO A 33 12.50 -7.09 -3.31
C PRO A 33 11.26 -6.19 -3.14
N ALA A 34 11.28 -5.30 -2.16
CA ALA A 34 10.28 -4.25 -1.96
C ALA A 34 10.82 -2.92 -2.50
N THR A 35 9.93 -2.07 -3.02
CA THR A 35 10.25 -0.66 -3.26
C THR A 35 10.10 0.12 -1.96
N ILE A 36 11.19 0.70 -1.45
CA ILE A 36 11.16 1.53 -0.24
C ILE A 36 10.98 3.00 -0.61
N TYR A 37 10.11 3.67 0.13
CA TYR A 37 9.86 5.10 0.07
C TYR A 37 10.22 5.71 1.43
N GLU A 38 10.91 6.83 1.44
CA GLU A 38 11.32 7.53 2.67
C GLU A 38 10.94 9.00 2.62
N ASN A 39 10.51 9.56 3.75
CA ASN A 39 10.21 10.99 3.88
C ASN A 39 11.39 11.75 4.52
N SER A 40 11.28 13.07 4.64
CA SER A 40 12.31 13.93 5.25
C SER A 40 12.59 13.66 6.73
N ASN A 41 11.69 12.94 7.42
CA ASN A 41 11.83 12.60 8.83
C ASN A 41 12.49 11.23 9.05
N GLY A 42 12.82 10.52 7.96
CA GLY A 42 13.39 9.17 8.00
C GLY A 42 12.35 8.05 8.16
N ASP A 43 11.05 8.35 8.08
CA ASP A 43 10.02 7.31 8.10
C ASP A 43 10.03 6.56 6.77
N GLN A 44 9.93 5.22 6.84
CA GLN A 44 9.96 4.36 5.66
C GLN A 44 8.63 3.65 5.44
N VAL A 45 8.25 3.55 4.17
CA VAL A 45 7.10 2.77 3.69
C VAL A 45 7.59 1.80 2.61
N GLY A 46 7.31 0.52 2.80
CA GLY A 46 7.59 -0.51 1.82
C GLY A 46 6.40 -0.76 0.90
N VAL A 47 6.68 -0.94 -0.39
CA VAL A 47 5.68 -1.33 -1.39
C VAL A 47 6.16 -2.59 -2.10
N SER A 48 5.42 -3.67 -1.96
CA SER A 48 5.69 -4.97 -2.57
C SER A 48 4.51 -5.39 -3.44
N PHE A 49 4.78 -6.22 -4.45
CA PHE A 49 3.75 -6.78 -5.31
C PHE A 49 3.62 -8.28 -5.10
N LEU A 50 2.40 -8.73 -4.87
CA LEU A 50 2.08 -10.13 -4.59
C LEU A 50 1.41 -10.74 -5.83
N SER A 51 2.24 -11.14 -6.78
CA SER A 51 1.78 -11.78 -8.02
C SER A 51 1.04 -13.08 -7.73
N GLY A 52 -0.14 -13.27 -8.33
CA GLY A 52 -0.94 -14.49 -8.16
C GLY A 52 -1.75 -14.56 -6.87
N SER A 53 -1.61 -13.59 -5.97
CA SER A 53 -2.52 -13.44 -4.83
C SER A 53 -3.81 -12.73 -5.26
N THR A 54 -4.94 -13.12 -4.67
CA THR A 54 -6.20 -12.38 -4.86
C THR A 54 -6.46 -11.50 -3.64
N TYR A 55 -6.93 -10.28 -3.89
CA TYR A 55 -7.27 -9.33 -2.83
C TYR A 55 -8.24 -9.94 -1.81
N LYS A 56 -9.26 -10.67 -2.30
CA LYS A 56 -10.27 -11.33 -1.46
C LYS A 56 -9.64 -12.29 -0.44
N THR A 57 -8.62 -13.05 -0.83
CA THR A 57 -7.95 -13.96 0.09
C THR A 57 -7.07 -13.20 1.07
N ILE A 58 -6.21 -12.31 0.58
CA ILE A 58 -5.16 -11.73 1.44
C ILE A 58 -5.69 -10.69 2.44
N VAL A 59 -6.77 -9.98 2.10
CA VAL A 59 -7.38 -9.01 3.02
C VAL A 59 -7.94 -9.69 4.28
N THR A 60 -8.22 -10.99 4.23
CA THR A 60 -8.66 -11.76 5.41
C THR A 60 -7.56 -11.92 6.46
N ALA A 61 -6.29 -11.75 6.09
CA ALA A 61 -5.17 -11.77 7.03
C ALA A 61 -5.17 -10.54 7.95
N LEU A 62 -5.85 -9.45 7.57
CA LEU A 62 -6.09 -8.32 8.46
C LEU A 62 -7.08 -8.73 9.55
N LYS A 63 -6.70 -8.58 10.81
CA LYS A 63 -7.52 -8.97 11.96
C LYS A 63 -8.05 -7.75 12.71
N GLN A 64 -7.28 -6.67 12.78
CA GLN A 64 -7.62 -5.49 13.56
C GLN A 64 -7.41 -4.19 12.77
N ARG A 65 -7.94 -3.08 13.31
CA ARG A 65 -7.76 -1.70 12.81
C ARG A 65 -8.07 -1.51 11.32
N LYS A 66 -9.08 -2.23 10.81
CA LYS A 66 -9.44 -2.20 9.39
C LYS A 66 -9.95 -0.83 8.97
N THR A 67 -9.30 -0.23 7.99
CA THR A 67 -9.63 1.08 7.41
C THR A 67 -9.55 0.99 5.90
N ALA A 68 -10.58 1.44 5.20
CA ALA A 68 -10.55 1.51 3.73
C ALA A 68 -9.48 2.49 3.26
N ALA A 69 -8.66 2.08 2.28
CA ALA A 69 -7.61 2.91 1.71
C ALA A 69 -7.27 2.46 0.28
N GLY A 70 -7.03 3.41 -0.61
CA GLY A 70 -6.81 3.16 -2.03
C GLY A 70 -7.95 2.33 -2.61
N THR A 71 -7.61 1.28 -3.35
CA THR A 71 -8.56 0.27 -3.86
C THR A 71 -8.83 -0.88 -2.89
N GLY A 72 -8.35 -0.81 -1.64
CA GLY A 72 -8.46 -1.90 -0.70
C GLY A 72 -8.55 -1.47 0.76
N THR A 73 -7.81 -2.16 1.63
CA THR A 73 -7.95 -2.03 3.08
C THR A 73 -6.59 -2.05 3.76
N CYS A 74 -6.38 -1.12 4.69
CA CYS A 74 -5.31 -1.13 5.67
C CYS A 74 -5.79 -1.78 6.97
N GLY A 75 -4.89 -2.44 7.67
CA GLY A 75 -5.15 -2.98 9.01
C GLY A 75 -3.86 -3.47 9.64
N THR A 76 -4.00 -4.23 10.69
CA THR A 76 -2.92 -5.01 11.30
C THR A 76 -3.27 -6.49 11.23
N THR A 77 -2.25 -7.33 11.19
CA THR A 77 -2.41 -8.79 11.24
C THR A 77 -2.55 -9.23 12.71
N ASP A 78 -2.01 -10.39 13.10
CA ASP A 78 -1.90 -10.76 14.52
C ASP A 78 -0.96 -9.84 15.29
N ASP A 79 -0.01 -9.23 14.59
CA ASP A 79 0.92 -8.28 15.16
C ASP A 79 0.37 -6.85 15.01
N PRO A 80 -0.05 -6.19 16.11
CA PRO A 80 -0.58 -4.83 16.05
C PRO A 80 0.50 -3.80 15.70
N ASP A 81 1.78 -4.14 15.82
CA ASP A 81 2.91 -3.25 15.55
C ASP A 81 3.33 -3.23 14.09
N ASN A 82 2.74 -4.09 13.25
CA ASN A 82 3.04 -4.18 11.83
C ASN A 82 1.82 -3.83 10.98
N PRO A 83 1.55 -2.53 10.75
CA PRO A 83 0.45 -2.10 9.93
C PRO A 83 0.74 -2.33 8.44
N THR A 84 -0.27 -2.81 7.71
CA THR A 84 -0.19 -3.11 6.29
C THR A 84 -1.48 -2.76 5.55
N CYS A 85 -1.35 -2.34 4.29
CA CYS A 85 -2.46 -2.14 3.37
C CYS A 85 -2.35 -3.09 2.19
N TYR A 86 -3.44 -3.79 1.89
CA TYR A 86 -3.59 -4.56 0.67
C TYR A 86 -4.46 -3.77 -0.30
N LEU A 87 -3.92 -3.45 -1.47
CA LEU A 87 -4.60 -2.68 -2.52
C LEU A 87 -4.87 -3.59 -3.71
N ASP A 88 -6.12 -3.66 -4.14
CA ASP A 88 -6.51 -4.49 -5.29
C ASP A 88 -6.00 -3.87 -6.59
N ALA A 89 -5.28 -4.66 -7.38
CA ALA A 89 -4.82 -4.31 -8.71
C ALA A 89 -5.38 -5.30 -9.73
N ALA A 90 -5.47 -4.89 -10.99
CA ALA A 90 -6.04 -5.72 -12.05
C ALA A 90 -5.27 -7.03 -12.27
N ASP A 91 -3.98 -7.06 -11.91
CA ASP A 91 -3.05 -8.18 -12.11
C ASP A 91 -2.49 -8.77 -10.80
N GLY A 92 -2.99 -8.34 -9.63
CA GLY A 92 -2.52 -8.86 -8.35
C GLY A 92 -2.87 -7.95 -7.17
N VAL A 93 -2.00 -7.92 -6.17
CA VAL A 93 -2.17 -7.10 -4.97
C VAL A 93 -0.90 -6.32 -4.68
N LEU A 94 -1.03 -5.02 -4.43
CA LEU A 94 0.04 -4.24 -3.82
C LEU A 94 -0.07 -4.33 -2.30
N ASN A 95 1.02 -4.71 -1.64
CA ASN A 95 1.19 -4.64 -0.21
C ASN A 95 1.97 -3.37 0.13
N VAL A 96 1.38 -2.49 0.94
CA VAL A 96 2.02 -1.31 1.52
C VAL A 96 2.25 -1.57 3.00
N SER A 97 3.49 -1.58 3.46
CA SER A 97 3.85 -1.89 4.86
C SER A 97 4.55 -0.70 5.53
N GLY A 98 4.16 -0.43 6.78
CA GLY A 98 4.85 0.51 7.65
C GLY A 98 5.88 -0.18 8.55
N GLY A 99 6.82 0.58 9.10
CA GLY A 99 7.85 0.07 10.01
C GLY A 99 7.41 -0.14 11.46
N ASP A 100 6.32 0.51 11.90
CA ASP A 100 5.74 0.35 13.25
C ASP A 100 4.24 0.74 13.31
N ALA A 101 3.56 0.43 14.42
CA ALA A 101 2.14 0.76 14.64
C ALA A 101 1.78 2.25 14.51
N LYS A 102 2.70 3.16 14.88
CA LYS A 102 2.46 4.61 14.87
C LYS A 102 2.35 5.13 13.44
N THR A 103 2.93 4.41 12.48
CA THR A 103 2.80 4.71 11.05
C THR A 103 1.42 4.37 10.45
N PHE A 104 0.46 3.80 11.20
CA PHE A 104 -0.83 3.39 10.63
C PHE A 104 -1.58 4.51 9.85
N PRO A 105 -1.79 5.72 10.40
CA PRO A 105 -2.44 6.81 9.64
C PRO A 105 -1.63 7.23 8.41
N THR A 106 -0.31 7.15 8.53
CA THR A 106 0.64 7.50 7.48
C THR A 106 0.56 6.53 6.31
N ILE A 107 0.51 5.21 6.56
CA ILE A 107 0.38 4.23 5.48
C ILE A 107 -0.99 4.28 4.81
N VAL A 108 -2.06 4.62 5.56
CA VAL A 108 -3.39 4.85 4.99
C VAL A 108 -3.36 6.02 4.00
N ALA A 109 -2.76 7.14 4.41
CA ALA A 109 -2.61 8.31 3.55
C ALA A 109 -1.74 8.01 2.32
N PHE A 110 -0.61 7.31 2.53
CA PHE A 110 0.28 6.88 1.47
C PHE A 110 -0.43 5.98 0.46
N ALA A 111 -1.19 4.98 0.92
CA ALA A 111 -1.96 4.08 0.06
C ALA A 111 -2.97 4.84 -0.82
N ASN A 112 -3.70 5.80 -0.26
CA ASN A 112 -4.63 6.63 -1.02
C ASN A 112 -3.92 7.42 -2.12
N GLN A 113 -2.77 8.02 -1.80
CA GLN A 113 -1.98 8.82 -2.75
C GLN A 113 -1.31 7.95 -3.81
N LEU A 114 -0.80 6.78 -3.44
CA LEU A 114 -0.22 5.81 -4.37
C LEU A 114 -1.28 5.32 -5.37
N THR A 115 -2.46 4.95 -4.90
CA THR A 115 -3.58 4.54 -5.77
C THR A 115 -3.96 5.66 -6.73
N ALA A 116 -4.06 6.91 -6.25
CA ALA A 116 -4.36 8.04 -7.13
C ALA A 116 -3.28 8.26 -8.20
N ALA A 117 -2.01 8.10 -7.86
CA ALA A 117 -0.88 8.26 -8.79
C ALA A 117 -0.82 7.13 -9.83
N LEU A 118 -1.15 5.90 -9.46
CA LEU A 118 -1.14 4.75 -10.37
C LEU A 118 -2.40 4.69 -11.25
N GLY A 119 -3.48 5.35 -10.82
CA GLY A 119 -4.76 5.36 -11.49
C GLY A 119 -5.53 4.05 -11.38
N THR A 120 -6.85 4.15 -11.50
CA THR A 120 -7.76 3.02 -11.38
C THR A 120 -8.54 2.73 -12.67
N THR A 121 -9.19 1.57 -12.68
CA THR A 121 -10.22 1.12 -13.63
C THR A 121 -11.47 0.74 -12.88
#